data_AF-A0A558BS00-F1
#
_entry.id   AF-A0A558BS00-F1
#
_cell.length_a   1.000
_cell.length_b   1.000
_cell.length_c   1.000
_cell.angle_alpha   90.00
_cell.angle_beta   90.00
_cell.angle_gamma   90.00
#
_symmetry.space_group_name_H-M   'P 1'
#
loop_
_entity.id
_entity.type
_entity.pdbx_description
1 polymer ?
#
loop_
_entity_poly.entity_id
_entity_poly.type
_entity_poly.pdbx_seq_one_letter_code
_entity_poly.pdbx_strand_id
1 'polypeptide(L)'
;MRKSSFYKRVTKYNPLFRNEQGHYLPDEWTAISDVGRAFAGQHLHLDEYLAVEARYVQAARLFLAGSVHVELESVEIHWLGNTDDSLQAVYQRVENGVRAFPLSDLGALVALALRECLWFRLVDDTRNKAVEFGYDYYMYLGFEVPDPECFQRIEQLPLFIE
;
A
#
# COMPACT_ATOMS: atom_id res chain seq x y z
N MET A 1 16.56 -14.07 -2.24
CA MET A 1 15.50 -13.71 -1.28
C MET A 1 14.85 -14.95 -0.70
N ARG A 2 14.68 -15.00 0.62
CA ARG A 2 13.70 -15.92 1.22
C ARG A 2 12.31 -15.34 0.94
N LYS A 3 11.45 -16.09 0.25
CA LYS A 3 10.03 -15.72 0.15
C LYS A 3 9.44 -15.76 1.55
N SER A 4 8.67 -14.74 1.93
CA SER A 4 7.88 -14.78 3.16
C SER A 4 6.98 -16.03 3.14
N SER A 5 6.87 -16.71 4.28
CA SER A 5 6.09 -17.96 4.38
C SER A 5 4.58 -17.69 4.53
N PHE A 6 4.22 -16.52 5.06
CA PHE A 6 2.84 -16.11 5.27
C PHE A 6 2.61 -14.71 4.70
N TYR A 7 1.36 -14.45 4.34
CA TYR A 7 0.91 -13.16 3.85
C TYR A 7 -0.43 -12.80 4.48
N LYS A 8 -0.61 -11.50 4.76
CA LYS A 8 -1.89 -10.89 5.07
C LYS A 8 -2.19 -9.79 4.07
N ARG A 9 -3.41 -9.75 3.55
CA ARG A 9 -3.85 -8.70 2.63
C ARG A 9 -4.54 -7.59 3.41
N VAL A 10 -4.04 -6.37 3.27
CA VAL A 10 -4.66 -5.16 3.77
C VAL A 10 -5.39 -4.47 2.63
N THR A 11 -6.65 -4.11 2.85
CA THR A 11 -7.49 -3.49 1.82
C THR A 11 -8.49 -2.49 2.40
N LYS A 12 -9.03 -1.60 1.56
CA LYS A 12 -10.11 -0.67 1.94
C LYS A 12 -11.48 -1.32 1.84
N TYR A 13 -11.58 -2.43 1.11
CA TYR A 13 -12.84 -3.11 0.85
C TYR A 13 -13.26 -3.95 2.05
N ASN A 14 -14.46 -3.70 2.58
CA ASN A 14 -14.99 -4.50 3.68
C ASN A 14 -15.32 -5.92 3.19
N PRO A 15 -14.70 -6.98 3.74
CA PRO A 15 -14.94 -8.35 3.30
C PRO A 15 -16.39 -8.81 3.48
N LEU A 16 -17.17 -8.17 4.37
CA LEU A 16 -18.60 -8.46 4.56
C LEU A 16 -19.45 -8.14 3.33
N PHE A 17 -18.94 -7.34 2.38
CA PHE A 17 -19.63 -7.01 1.14
C PHE A 17 -19.15 -7.83 -0.06
N ARG A 18 -18.40 -8.92 0.19
CA ARG A 18 -18.06 -9.90 -0.85
C ARG A 18 -19.16 -10.93 -1.00
N ASN A 19 -19.44 -11.35 -2.23
CA ASN A 19 -20.30 -12.51 -2.48
C ASN A 19 -19.56 -13.84 -2.24
N GLU A 20 -20.26 -14.96 -2.42
CA GLU A 20 -19.69 -16.31 -2.26
C GLU A 20 -18.53 -16.61 -3.23
N GLN A 21 -18.41 -15.86 -4.33
CA GLN A 21 -17.30 -15.95 -5.28
C GLN A 21 -16.14 -14.98 -4.96
N GLY A 22 -16.24 -14.20 -3.88
CA GLY A 22 -15.23 -13.24 -3.42
C GLY A 22 -15.28 -11.86 -4.09
N HIS A 23 -16.25 -11.62 -4.99
CA HIS A 23 -16.41 -10.33 -5.65
C HIS A 23 -16.95 -9.28 -4.67
N TYR A 24 -16.28 -8.13 -4.58
CA TYR A 24 -16.78 -6.98 -3.84
C TYR A 24 -17.94 -6.37 -4.61
N LEU A 25 -19.12 -6.29 -3.97
CA LEU A 25 -20.37 -5.89 -4.61
C LEU A 25 -20.65 -4.38 -4.67
N PRO A 26 -20.21 -3.56 -3.70
CA PRO A 26 -20.47 -2.12 -3.76
C PRO A 26 -19.86 -1.45 -4.97
N ASP A 27 -20.61 -0.51 -5.56
CA ASP A 27 -20.13 0.45 -6.55
C ASP A 27 -19.30 1.51 -5.81
N GLU A 28 -17.98 1.39 -5.88
CA GLU A 28 -17.02 2.23 -5.18
C GLU A 28 -15.79 2.46 -6.08
N TRP A 29 -15.11 3.57 -5.87
CA TRP A 29 -13.90 3.93 -6.61
C TRP A 29 -12.75 2.93 -6.40
N THR A 30 -11.93 2.78 -7.44
CA THR A 30 -10.82 1.82 -7.49
C THR A 30 -9.50 2.44 -7.97
N ALA A 31 -9.47 3.72 -8.34
CA ALA A 31 -8.24 4.42 -8.71
C ALA A 31 -8.27 5.92 -8.33
N ILE A 32 -7.10 6.57 -8.32
CA ILE A 32 -7.04 8.05 -8.17
C ILE A 32 -7.75 8.77 -9.33
N SER A 33 -7.78 8.15 -10.51
CA SER A 33 -8.47 8.70 -11.70
C SER A 33 -10.00 8.76 -11.56
N ASP A 34 -10.54 8.18 -10.48
CA ASP A 34 -11.96 8.25 -10.13
C ASP A 34 -12.33 9.49 -9.31
N VAL A 35 -11.36 10.28 -8.84
CA VAL A 35 -11.64 11.53 -8.12
C VAL A 35 -12.51 12.44 -8.98
N GLY A 36 -13.62 12.91 -8.41
CA GLY A 36 -14.65 13.70 -9.09
C GLY A 36 -15.74 12.88 -9.80
N ARG A 37 -15.59 11.55 -9.93
CA ARG A 37 -16.67 10.67 -10.41
C ARG A 37 -17.64 10.33 -9.28
N ALA A 38 -18.86 9.92 -9.65
CA ALA A 38 -19.90 9.54 -8.70
C ALA A 38 -20.01 8.01 -8.59
N PHE A 39 -20.12 7.52 -7.36
CA PHE A 39 -20.31 6.12 -6.99
C PHE A 39 -21.46 6.04 -5.99
N ALA A 40 -22.42 5.15 -6.22
CA ALA A 40 -23.64 5.07 -5.38
C ALA A 40 -24.33 6.44 -5.12
N GLY A 41 -24.24 7.37 -6.08
CA GLY A 41 -24.84 8.72 -5.99
C GLY A 41 -24.01 9.77 -5.24
N GLN A 42 -22.78 9.46 -4.80
CA GLN A 42 -21.88 10.40 -4.12
C GLN A 42 -20.60 10.59 -4.94
N HIS A 43 -20.10 11.84 -5.03
CA HIS A 43 -18.83 12.11 -5.70
C HIS A 43 -17.66 11.77 -4.80
N LEU A 44 -16.64 11.11 -5.36
CA LEU A 44 -15.36 10.95 -4.67
C LEU A 44 -14.63 12.29 -4.62
N HIS A 45 -14.43 12.82 -3.42
CA HIS A 45 -13.60 14.00 -3.22
C HIS A 45 -12.12 13.63 -3.01
N LEU A 46 -11.22 14.57 -3.33
CA LEU A 46 -9.77 14.34 -3.23
C LEU A 46 -9.33 14.11 -1.77
N ASP A 47 -9.93 14.78 -0.81
CA ASP A 47 -9.65 14.60 0.62
C ASP A 47 -10.04 13.20 1.12
N GLU A 48 -11.15 12.63 0.62
CA GLU A 48 -11.54 11.25 0.90
C GLU A 48 -10.52 10.24 0.36
N TYR A 49 -10.05 10.45 -0.88
CA TYR A 49 -8.95 9.67 -1.46
C TYR A 49 -7.69 9.76 -0.60
N LEU A 50 -7.26 10.99 -0.27
CA LEU A 50 -6.04 11.23 0.52
C LEU A 50 -6.15 10.66 1.94
N ALA A 51 -7.36 10.64 2.52
CA ALA A 51 -7.59 10.01 3.81
C ALA A 51 -7.38 8.49 3.73
N VAL A 52 -7.75 7.83 2.63
CA VAL A 52 -7.45 6.41 2.42
C VAL A 52 -5.97 6.18 2.14
N GLU A 53 -5.34 6.98 1.29
CA GLU A 53 -3.89 6.94 1.03
C GLU A 53 -3.10 7.00 2.35
N ALA A 54 -3.44 7.94 3.22
CA ALA A 54 -2.80 8.10 4.52
C ALA A 54 -2.96 6.87 5.43
N ARG A 55 -4.08 6.13 5.34
CA ARG A 55 -4.28 4.87 6.11
C ARG A 55 -3.33 3.77 5.62
N TYR A 56 -3.12 3.63 4.32
CA TYR A 56 -2.12 2.67 3.79
C TYR A 56 -0.71 3.03 4.23
N VAL A 57 -0.35 4.31 4.18
CA VAL A 57 0.95 4.79 4.68
C VAL A 57 1.11 4.42 6.16
N GLN A 58 0.09 4.63 6.97
CA GLN A 58 0.12 4.27 8.39
C GLN A 58 0.23 2.75 8.59
N ALA A 59 -0.52 1.95 7.83
CA ALA A 59 -0.45 0.49 7.90
C ALA A 59 0.96 -0.03 7.55
N ALA A 60 1.56 0.47 6.47
CA ALA A 60 2.93 0.12 6.09
C ALA A 60 3.95 0.54 7.17
N ARG A 61 3.80 1.73 7.76
CA ARG A 61 4.65 2.21 8.86
C ARG A 61 4.53 1.36 10.11
N LEU A 62 3.32 0.95 10.49
CA LEU A 62 3.09 0.05 11.62
C LEU A 62 3.78 -1.29 11.39
N PHE A 63 3.64 -1.85 10.18
CA PHE A 63 4.21 -3.15 9.86
C PHE A 63 5.74 -3.13 9.81
N LEU A 64 6.33 -2.09 9.22
CA LEU A 64 7.79 -1.89 9.13
C LEU A 64 8.37 -1.19 10.38
N ALA A 65 7.61 -1.09 11.47
CA ALA A 65 8.10 -0.49 12.70
C ALA A 65 9.32 -1.26 13.24
N GLY A 66 10.42 -0.54 13.48
CA GLY A 66 11.69 -1.12 13.92
C GLY A 66 12.57 -1.69 12.80
N SER A 67 12.12 -1.62 11.54
CA SER A 67 13.00 -1.87 10.38
C SER A 67 14.00 -0.72 10.25
N VAL A 68 15.28 -1.07 10.03
CA VAL A 68 16.37 -0.10 9.81
C VAL A 68 16.85 -0.15 8.37
N HIS A 69 16.83 -1.34 7.78
CA HIS A 69 17.21 -1.58 6.40
C HIS A 69 16.05 -2.23 5.67
N VAL A 70 15.52 -1.53 4.68
CA VAL A 70 14.57 -2.07 3.71
C VAL A 70 15.19 -1.98 2.32
N GLU A 71 15.12 -3.07 1.56
CA GLU A 71 15.53 -3.12 0.16
C GLU A 71 14.30 -2.95 -0.73
N LEU A 72 14.47 -2.22 -1.83
CA LEU A 72 13.45 -2.05 -2.85
C LEU A 72 13.68 -3.08 -3.97
N GLU A 73 12.70 -3.93 -4.19
CA GLU A 73 12.74 -5.05 -5.14
C GLU A 73 11.53 -5.03 -6.07
N SER A 74 11.64 -5.76 -7.20
CA SER A 74 10.57 -5.92 -8.19
C SER A 74 9.90 -4.61 -8.59
N VAL A 75 10.72 -3.56 -8.73
CA VAL A 75 10.30 -2.22 -9.13
C VAL A 75 9.83 -2.24 -10.58
N GLU A 76 8.60 -1.81 -10.79
CA GLU A 76 8.01 -1.50 -12.09
C GLU A 76 7.63 -0.02 -12.10
N ILE A 77 8.14 0.75 -13.06
CA ILE A 77 7.91 2.19 -13.14
C ILE A 77 6.87 2.46 -14.23
N HIS A 78 5.86 3.23 -13.90
CA HIS A 78 4.82 3.69 -14.82
C HIS A 78 4.86 5.21 -14.97
N TRP A 79 3.95 5.76 -15.77
CA TRP A 79 3.94 7.20 -16.06
C TRP A 79 3.62 8.02 -14.81
N LEU A 80 4.52 8.94 -14.47
CA LEU A 80 4.26 9.97 -13.48
C LEU A 80 3.62 11.18 -14.14
N GLY A 81 2.41 11.51 -13.71
CA GLY A 81 1.74 12.74 -14.10
C GLY A 81 2.24 13.96 -13.35
N ASN A 82 1.50 15.07 -13.46
CA ASN A 82 1.79 16.24 -12.65
C ASN A 82 1.64 15.89 -11.16
N THR A 83 2.71 16.11 -10.40
CA THR A 83 2.78 15.81 -8.98
C THR A 83 3.58 16.89 -8.25
N ASP A 84 3.60 16.87 -6.92
CA ASP A 84 4.44 17.77 -6.14
C ASP A 84 5.92 17.33 -6.14
N ASP A 85 6.80 18.28 -5.80
CA ASP A 85 8.25 18.07 -5.81
C ASP A 85 8.71 16.92 -4.89
N SER A 86 7.97 16.63 -3.83
CA SER A 86 8.34 15.58 -2.88
C SER A 86 8.13 14.18 -3.47
N LEU A 87 7.01 13.97 -4.17
CA LEU A 87 6.74 12.73 -4.89
C LEU A 87 7.70 12.57 -6.08
N GLN A 88 7.97 13.66 -6.81
CA GLN A 88 8.91 13.67 -7.93
C GLN A 88 10.32 13.24 -7.48
N ALA A 89 10.81 13.76 -6.34
CA ALA A 89 12.14 13.45 -5.81
C ALA A 89 12.29 11.99 -5.36
N VAL A 90 11.21 11.35 -4.91
CA VAL A 90 11.21 9.91 -4.57
C VAL A 90 11.14 9.08 -5.84
N TYR A 91 10.23 9.40 -6.76
CA TYR A 91 10.08 8.69 -8.04
C TYR A 91 11.39 8.63 -8.83
N GLN A 92 12.16 9.71 -8.88
CA GLN A 92 13.45 9.76 -9.57
C GLN A 92 14.56 8.88 -8.95
N ARG A 93 14.41 8.47 -7.69
CA ARG A 93 15.38 7.62 -6.98
C ARG A 93 14.95 6.15 -6.90
N VAL A 94 13.73 5.82 -7.33
CA VAL A 94 13.22 4.46 -7.29
C VAL A 94 13.85 3.67 -8.44
N GLU A 95 14.60 2.64 -8.08
CA GLU A 95 15.16 1.65 -9.00
C GLU A 95 15.25 0.28 -8.31
N ASN A 96 15.38 -0.79 -9.10
CA ASN A 96 15.51 -2.14 -8.57
C ASN A 96 16.84 -2.33 -7.83
N GLY A 97 16.79 -2.91 -6.63
CA GLY A 97 17.98 -3.22 -5.83
C GLY A 97 18.51 -2.04 -5.02
N VAL A 98 17.74 -0.96 -4.85
CA VAL A 98 18.08 0.10 -3.88
C VAL A 98 18.12 -0.51 -2.49
N ARG A 99 19.33 -0.61 -1.95
CA ARG A 99 19.57 -1.09 -0.59
C ARG A 99 19.43 0.06 0.40
N ALA A 100 18.78 -0.21 1.53
CA ALA A 100 18.53 0.77 2.58
C ALA A 100 17.71 1.98 2.09
N PHE A 101 16.57 1.71 1.45
CA PHE A 101 15.60 2.73 1.11
C PHE A 101 15.13 3.46 2.38
N PRO A 102 15.13 4.81 2.40
CA PRO A 102 14.85 5.56 3.62
C PRO A 102 13.37 5.48 4.00
N LEU A 103 13.07 5.05 5.22
CA LEU A 103 11.68 4.98 5.72
C LEU A 103 11.00 6.35 5.87
N SER A 104 11.76 7.45 5.84
CA SER A 104 11.21 8.81 5.73
C SER A 104 10.39 8.97 4.44
N ASP A 105 10.78 8.27 3.37
CA ASP A 105 10.19 8.38 2.04
C ASP A 105 9.08 7.35 1.82
N LEU A 106 8.78 6.52 2.82
CA LEU A 106 7.75 5.48 2.74
C LEU A 106 6.38 6.05 2.38
N GLY A 107 6.05 7.24 2.88
CA GLY A 107 4.78 7.89 2.55
C GLY A 107 4.63 8.19 1.07
N ALA A 108 5.68 8.77 0.47
CA ALA A 108 5.72 9.09 -0.94
C ALA A 108 5.73 7.82 -1.82
N LEU A 109 6.47 6.80 -1.40
CA LEU A 109 6.54 5.52 -2.12
C LEU A 109 5.18 4.82 -2.17
N VAL A 110 4.48 4.76 -1.03
CA VAL A 110 3.11 4.21 -0.95
C VAL A 110 2.13 5.04 -1.78
N ALA A 111 2.19 6.38 -1.71
CA ALA A 111 1.35 7.25 -2.53
C ALA A 111 1.57 6.99 -4.03
N LEU A 112 2.83 6.89 -4.48
CA LEU A 112 3.15 6.59 -5.87
C LEU A 112 2.57 5.24 -6.31
N ALA A 113 2.57 4.21 -5.45
CA ALA A 113 1.94 2.93 -5.76
C ALA A 113 0.41 3.00 -5.83
N LEU A 114 -0.24 3.68 -4.89
CA LEU A 114 -1.70 3.86 -4.89
C LEU A 114 -2.20 4.77 -6.03
N ARG A 115 -1.30 5.54 -6.64
CA ARG A 115 -1.53 6.35 -7.83
C ARG A 115 -1.07 5.66 -9.11
N GLU A 116 -0.77 4.36 -9.04
CA GLU A 116 -0.39 3.52 -10.18
C GLU A 116 0.85 4.03 -10.94
N CYS A 117 1.69 4.84 -10.29
CA CYS A 117 2.89 5.41 -10.88
C CYS A 117 4.07 4.44 -10.80
N LEU A 118 4.02 3.46 -9.90
CA LEU A 118 5.01 2.40 -9.76
C LEU A 118 4.45 1.23 -8.96
N TRP A 119 5.03 0.04 -9.11
CA TRP A 119 4.85 -1.10 -8.21
C TRP A 119 6.19 -1.57 -7.68
N PHE A 120 6.18 -2.14 -6.49
CA PHE A 120 7.40 -2.56 -5.80
C PHE A 120 7.10 -3.56 -4.68
N ARG A 121 8.17 -4.16 -4.20
CA ARG A 121 8.25 -4.87 -2.94
C ARG A 121 9.32 -4.23 -2.05
N LEU A 122 8.95 -3.87 -0.82
CA LEU A 122 9.90 -3.48 0.23
C LEU A 122 10.21 -4.71 1.07
N VAL A 123 11.49 -5.02 1.26
CA VAL A 123 11.94 -6.22 2.00
C VAL A 123 12.87 -5.84 3.14
N ASP A 124 12.53 -6.28 4.34
CA ASP A 124 13.44 -6.32 5.48
C ASP A 124 13.81 -7.80 5.75
N ASP A 125 14.93 -8.21 5.16
CA ASP A 125 15.48 -9.57 5.33
C ASP A 125 15.91 -9.84 6.79
N THR A 126 16.22 -8.81 7.58
CA THR A 126 16.66 -9.00 8.98
C THR A 126 15.51 -9.37 9.90
N ARG A 127 14.32 -8.85 9.60
CA ARG A 127 13.08 -9.11 10.35
C ARG A 127 12.14 -10.07 9.62
N ASN A 128 12.54 -10.57 8.45
CA ASN A 128 11.73 -11.39 7.55
C ASN A 128 10.35 -10.78 7.26
N LYS A 129 10.31 -9.46 7.00
CA LYS A 129 9.10 -8.70 6.68
C LYS A 129 9.15 -8.21 5.23
N ALA A 130 8.00 -8.20 4.57
CA ALA A 130 7.87 -7.59 3.25
C ALA A 130 6.54 -6.83 3.11
N VAL A 131 6.56 -5.71 2.38
CA VAL A 131 5.36 -4.99 1.95
C VAL A 131 5.34 -4.96 0.43
N GLU A 132 4.25 -5.40 -0.17
CA GLU A 132 4.06 -5.43 -1.63
C GLU A 132 2.72 -4.78 -1.98
N PHE A 133 2.69 -3.98 -3.03
CA PHE A 133 1.46 -3.37 -3.53
C PHE A 133 1.01 -4.10 -4.80
N GLY A 134 -0.21 -4.61 -4.76
CA GLY A 134 -0.92 -5.10 -5.94
C GLY A 134 -1.92 -4.07 -6.45
N TYR A 135 -2.70 -4.50 -7.45
CA TYR A 135 -3.79 -3.72 -8.02
C TYR A 135 -4.92 -3.44 -7.00
N ASP A 136 -5.77 -2.48 -7.33
CA ASP A 136 -7.03 -2.21 -6.64
C ASP A 136 -6.92 -2.01 -5.12
N TYR A 137 -5.91 -1.29 -4.63
CA TYR A 137 -5.69 -1.09 -3.19
C TYR A 137 -5.53 -2.40 -2.40
N TYR A 138 -4.85 -3.40 -2.97
CA TYR A 138 -4.40 -4.56 -2.21
C TYR A 138 -2.94 -4.40 -1.81
N MET A 139 -2.69 -4.25 -0.51
CA MET A 139 -1.34 -4.25 0.06
C MET A 139 -1.09 -5.58 0.77
N TYR A 140 -0.01 -6.26 0.46
CA TYR A 140 0.35 -7.56 1.05
C TYR A 140 1.46 -7.39 2.06
N LEU A 141 1.24 -7.90 3.26
CA LEU A 141 2.19 -7.95 4.37
C LEU A 141 2.74 -9.36 4.48
N GLY A 142 3.96 -9.56 3.98
CA GLY A 142 4.69 -10.82 4.07
C GLY A 142 5.47 -10.94 5.36
N PHE A 143 5.37 -12.08 6.05
CA PHE A 143 6.11 -12.35 7.29
C PHE A 143 6.46 -13.84 7.47
N GLU A 144 7.40 -14.13 8.36
CA GLU A 144 7.65 -15.49 8.87
C GLU A 144 6.97 -15.75 10.22
N VAL A 145 6.95 -14.76 11.11
CA VAL A 145 6.33 -14.84 12.43
C VAL A 145 5.17 -13.83 12.50
N PRO A 146 3.95 -14.26 12.85
CA PRO A 146 2.81 -13.34 13.01
C PRO A 146 3.09 -12.26 14.07
N ASP A 147 2.54 -11.07 13.84
CA ASP A 147 2.61 -9.93 14.76
C ASP A 147 1.18 -9.46 15.09
N PRO A 148 0.48 -10.15 16.03
CA PRO A 148 -0.94 -9.88 16.31
C PRO A 148 -1.20 -8.47 16.81
N GLU A 149 -0.26 -7.88 17.55
CA GLU A 149 -0.38 -6.49 18.02
C GLU A 149 -0.33 -5.51 16.85
N CYS A 150 0.61 -5.70 15.91
CA CYS A 150 0.64 -4.91 14.68
C CYS A 150 -0.67 -5.05 13.89
N PHE A 151 -1.20 -6.26 13.76
CA PHE A 151 -2.44 -6.49 13.02
C PHE A 151 -3.65 -5.82 13.70
N GLN A 152 -3.78 -5.93 15.02
CA GLN A 152 -4.82 -5.22 15.78
C GLN A 152 -4.73 -3.70 15.60
N ARG A 153 -3.52 -3.13 15.57
CA ARG A 153 -3.32 -1.69 15.31
C ARG A 153 -3.69 -1.29 13.89
N ILE A 154 -3.44 -2.16 12.91
CA ILE A 154 -3.86 -1.93 11.53
C ILE A 154 -5.39 -2.03 11.40
N GLU A 155 -6.05 -2.96 12.10
CA GLU A 155 -7.52 -3.08 12.13
C GLU A 155 -8.21 -1.90 12.83
N GLN A 156 -7.47 -1.09 13.61
CA GLN A 156 -7.96 0.19 14.13
C GLN A 156 -7.96 1.31 13.07
N LEU A 157 -7.23 1.12 11.97
CA LEU A 157 -7.38 1.96 10.79
C LEU A 157 -8.66 1.53 10.07
N PRO A 158 -9.39 2.44 9.40
CA PRO A 158 -10.50 2.06 8.51
C PRO A 158 -10.00 1.32 7.24
N LEU A 159 -9.43 0.14 7.45
CA LEU A 159 -8.87 -0.85 6.53
C LEU A 159 -9.21 -2.25 7.10
N PHE A 160 -9.14 -3.27 6.25
CA PHE A 160 -9.47 -4.64 6.58
C PHE A 160 -8.28 -5.55 6.30
N ILE A 161 -8.05 -6.50 7.21
CA ILE A 161 -7.06 -7.56 7.04
C ILE A 161 -7.79 -8.84 6.63
N GLU A 162 -7.36 -9.43 5.52
CA GLU A 162 -7.81 -10.72 4.99
C GLU A 162 -6.65 -11.74 5.07
#